data_AF-A0AA48LCA6-F1
#
_entry.id   AF-A0AA48LCA6-F1
#
_cell.length_a   1.000
_cell.length_b   1.000
_cell.length_c   1.000
_cell.angle_alpha   90.00
_cell.angle_beta   90.00
_cell.angle_gamma   90.00
#
_symmetry.space_group_name_H-M   'P 1'
#
loop_
_entity.id
_entity.type
_entity.pdbx_description
1 polymer ?
#
loop_
_entity_poly.entity_id
_entity_poly.type
_entity_poly.pdbx_seq_one_letter_code
_entity_poly.pdbx_strand_id
1 'polypeptide(L)'
;MKKWIVAVLVGGLIAGSASMAFADETAPMGEKKFDLGRANIERTNREKGKPGQTAERLEQLFKDYLPGELGAFESKLEDGKELKEDIKELREELREVHEEAFEASRVDGKALAKEWREKVKNGEATREEAGQAMKEWRQENFDEILGVDSTMRASLNSIQEQLKAKREEGKKIREELKVAITAADEDAIAELLQDILDEMDTRTDLHEQRYELFLSL
;
A
#
# COMPACT_ATOMS: atom_id res chain seq x y z
N MET A 1 -32.88 14.71 10.49
CA MET A 1 -32.37 14.27 9.18
C MET A 1 -31.18 15.12 8.78
N LYS A 2 -29.98 14.53 8.82
CA LYS A 2 -28.80 14.76 7.97
C LYS A 2 -27.63 14.02 8.63
N LYS A 3 -27.57 12.72 8.32
CA LYS A 3 -26.33 11.95 8.36
C LYS A 3 -25.37 12.59 7.35
N TRP A 4 -24.06 12.35 7.51
CA TRP A 4 -23.02 12.27 6.48
C TRP A 4 -21.70 12.97 6.87
N ILE A 5 -20.62 12.19 6.67
CA ILE A 5 -19.18 12.51 6.68
C ILE A 5 -18.50 12.47 8.05
N VAL A 6 -18.35 11.25 8.57
CA VAL A 6 -17.22 10.86 9.44
C VAL A 6 -16.41 9.82 8.67
N ALA A 7 -15.55 10.31 7.80
CA ALA A 7 -14.42 9.57 7.24
C ALA A 7 -13.32 10.62 7.06
N VAL A 8 -12.05 10.20 7.13
CA VAL A 8 -10.84 11.05 7.21
C VAL A 8 -10.51 11.42 8.66
N LEU A 9 -9.66 10.61 9.30
CA LEU A 9 -8.46 11.07 10.05
C LEU A 9 -7.70 9.97 10.81
N VAL A 10 -8.03 8.68 10.66
CA VAL A 10 -7.19 7.58 11.21
C VAL A 10 -6.25 6.96 10.15
N GLY A 11 -6.37 7.37 8.88
CA GLY A 11 -5.47 6.89 7.81
C GLY A 11 -4.07 7.53 7.82
N GLY A 12 -3.84 8.61 8.57
CA GLY A 12 -2.72 9.53 8.29
C GLY A 12 -1.30 9.06 8.65
N LEU A 13 -1.15 8.09 9.55
CA LEU A 13 0.17 7.60 9.99
C LEU A 13 0.46 6.14 9.66
N ILE A 14 -0.52 5.46 9.07
CA ILE A 14 -0.44 4.06 8.67
C ILE A 14 -0.88 3.85 7.20
N ALA A 15 -1.40 4.88 6.50
CA ALA A 15 -1.66 4.84 5.06
C ALA A 15 -0.41 5.09 4.20
N GLY A 16 0.70 4.43 4.52
CA GLY A 16 1.82 4.27 3.59
C GLY A 16 1.63 3.10 2.60
N SER A 17 0.70 2.17 2.86
CA SER A 17 0.66 0.90 2.11
C SER A 17 -0.73 0.35 1.78
N ALA A 18 -1.82 1.02 2.17
CA ALA A 18 -3.17 0.58 1.81
C ALA A 18 -3.67 1.21 0.50
N SER A 19 -2.82 1.21 -0.51
CA SER A 19 -3.27 1.22 -1.90
C SER A 19 -2.23 0.50 -2.72
N MET A 20 -2.52 -0.77 -3.06
CA MET A 20 -2.22 -1.25 -4.40
C MET A 20 -3.06 -0.44 -5.41
N ALA A 21 -2.87 0.89 -5.41
CA ALA A 21 -3.45 1.80 -6.39
C ALA A 21 -2.63 1.61 -7.66
N PHE A 22 -3.10 0.66 -8.45
CA PHE A 22 -2.78 0.52 -9.87
C PHE A 22 -3.57 1.60 -10.64
N ALA A 23 -2.92 2.71 -11.02
CA ALA A 23 -3.28 3.69 -12.07
C ALA A 23 -2.25 4.85 -12.00
N ASP A 24 -1.78 5.53 -13.04
CA ASP A 24 -1.96 5.66 -14.50
C ASP A 24 -0.58 6.23 -14.98
N GLU A 25 -0.11 6.17 -16.23
CA GLU A 25 -0.43 7.13 -17.30
C GLU A 25 0.29 6.74 -18.62
N THR A 26 -0.17 7.29 -19.75
CA THR A 26 -0.19 6.76 -21.13
C THR A 26 1.03 7.00 -22.05
N ALA A 27 1.20 6.14 -23.08
CA ALA A 27 1.53 6.53 -24.48
C ALA A 27 1.10 5.47 -25.54
N PRO A 28 0.74 5.82 -26.80
CA PRO A 28 0.03 4.93 -27.73
C PRO A 28 0.84 4.36 -28.91
N MET A 29 0.34 3.22 -29.42
CA MET A 29 0.30 2.71 -30.82
C MET A 29 1.55 2.12 -31.50
N GLY A 30 1.39 0.87 -31.97
CA GLY A 30 2.16 0.23 -33.03
C GLY A 30 1.70 -1.21 -33.33
N GLU A 31 1.09 -1.42 -34.50
CA GLU A 31 0.39 -2.65 -34.92
C GLU A 31 1.26 -3.88 -35.28
N LYS A 32 0.61 -5.05 -35.11
CA LYS A 32 0.60 -6.29 -35.95
C LYS A 32 1.46 -7.52 -35.58
N LYS A 33 0.66 -8.54 -35.19
CA LYS A 33 0.72 -10.00 -35.43
C LYS A 33 1.71 -10.83 -34.60
N PHE A 34 1.19 -11.59 -33.63
CA PHE A 34 1.32 -13.06 -33.55
C PHE A 34 0.36 -13.61 -32.48
N ASP A 35 -0.27 -14.75 -32.80
CA ASP A 35 -1.56 -15.24 -32.27
C ASP A 35 -1.46 -16.16 -31.02
N LEU A 36 -2.57 -16.18 -30.28
CA LEU A 36 -3.00 -17.08 -29.18
C LEU A 36 -2.69 -16.65 -27.73
N GLY A 37 -1.44 -16.34 -27.35
CA GLY A 37 -1.15 -15.85 -25.97
C GLY A 37 -1.66 -14.43 -25.71
N ARG A 38 -1.57 -13.55 -26.73
CA ARG A 38 -1.99 -12.14 -26.64
C ARG A 38 -3.49 -11.91 -26.68
N ALA A 39 -4.29 -12.84 -27.21
CA ALA A 39 -5.71 -12.61 -27.44
C ALA A 39 -6.52 -12.45 -26.12
N ASN A 40 -6.07 -13.07 -25.03
CA ASN A 40 -6.66 -12.88 -23.70
C ASN A 40 -6.13 -11.61 -23.01
N ILE A 41 -4.89 -11.20 -23.29
CA ILE A 41 -4.26 -10.00 -22.72
C ILE A 41 -4.74 -8.71 -23.43
N GLU A 42 -4.99 -8.74 -24.74
CA GLU A 42 -5.52 -7.60 -25.49
C GLU A 42 -7.01 -7.33 -25.20
N ARG A 43 -7.80 -8.36 -24.85
CA ARG A 43 -9.20 -8.18 -24.43
C ARG A 43 -9.32 -7.48 -23.08
N THR A 44 -8.38 -7.74 -22.18
CA THR A 44 -8.34 -7.15 -20.84
C THR A 44 -7.72 -5.75 -20.84
N ASN A 45 -6.83 -5.42 -21.78
CA ASN A 45 -6.23 -4.07 -21.92
C ASN A 45 -7.22 -2.95 -22.31
N ARG A 46 -8.45 -3.27 -22.71
CA ARG A 46 -9.52 -2.26 -22.93
C ARG A 46 -10.21 -1.79 -21.65
N GLU A 47 -10.08 -2.51 -20.55
CA GLU A 47 -10.71 -2.16 -19.28
C GLU A 47 -9.65 -1.67 -18.30
N LYS A 48 -9.60 -0.35 -18.13
CA LYS A 48 -8.72 0.30 -17.17
C LYS A 48 -9.24 0.09 -15.74
N GLY A 49 -8.33 -0.28 -14.84
CA GLY A 49 -8.32 0.26 -13.47
C GLY A 49 -9.29 -0.37 -12.46
N LYS A 50 -9.52 -1.69 -12.47
CA LYS A 50 -10.13 -2.37 -11.32
C LYS A 50 -9.10 -3.23 -10.57
N PRO A 51 -9.00 -3.14 -9.23
CA PRO A 51 -8.05 -3.90 -8.40
C PRO A 51 -8.06 -5.42 -8.61
N GLY A 52 -9.18 -6.01 -9.07
CA GLY A 52 -9.28 -7.44 -9.37
C GLY A 52 -8.58 -7.87 -10.67
N GLN A 53 -8.46 -6.97 -11.66
CA GLN A 53 -7.92 -7.32 -12.98
C GLN A 53 -6.40 -7.52 -12.98
N THR A 54 -5.68 -6.97 -12.00
CA THR A 54 -4.22 -7.13 -11.94
C THR A 54 -3.80 -8.47 -11.34
N ALA A 55 -4.50 -8.95 -10.32
CA ALA A 55 -4.27 -10.28 -9.76
C ALA A 55 -4.60 -11.37 -10.78
N GLU A 56 -5.75 -11.28 -11.45
CA GLU A 56 -6.15 -12.20 -12.52
C GLU A 56 -5.14 -12.23 -13.68
N ARG A 57 -4.55 -11.08 -14.03
CA ARG A 57 -3.51 -10.99 -15.07
C ARG A 57 -2.20 -11.65 -14.62
N LEU A 58 -1.78 -11.44 -13.38
CA LEU A 58 -0.59 -12.09 -12.84
C LEU A 58 -0.80 -13.59 -12.74
N GLU A 59 -1.95 -14.03 -12.22
CA GLU A 59 -2.33 -15.44 -12.14
C GLU A 59 -2.25 -16.12 -13.52
N GLN A 60 -2.73 -15.46 -14.56
CA GLN A 60 -2.62 -15.96 -15.93
C GLN A 60 -1.15 -16.06 -16.38
N LEU A 61 -0.32 -15.07 -16.08
CA LEU A 61 1.11 -15.12 -16.38
C LEU A 61 1.82 -16.26 -15.62
N PHE A 62 1.47 -16.50 -14.35
CA PHE A 62 1.96 -17.66 -13.61
C PHE A 62 1.51 -18.97 -14.24
N LYS A 63 0.25 -19.11 -14.66
CA LYS A 63 -0.23 -20.30 -15.38
C LYS A 63 0.54 -20.57 -16.66
N ASP A 64 0.86 -19.51 -17.40
CA ASP A 64 1.46 -19.62 -18.72
C ASP A 64 2.99 -19.81 -18.67
N TYR A 65 3.68 -19.15 -17.74
CA TYR A 65 5.15 -19.09 -17.70
C TYR A 65 5.79 -19.77 -16.47
N LEU A 66 5.08 -19.87 -15.35
CA LEU A 66 5.57 -20.52 -14.12
C LEU A 66 4.48 -21.40 -13.47
N PRO A 67 3.94 -22.41 -14.16
CA PRO A 67 2.80 -23.19 -13.65
C PRO A 67 3.13 -23.96 -12.36
N GLY A 68 4.42 -24.28 -12.12
CA GLY A 68 4.89 -24.89 -10.88
C GLY A 68 4.76 -23.98 -9.65
N GLU A 69 4.82 -22.66 -9.85
CA GLU A 69 4.80 -21.66 -8.79
C GLU A 69 3.41 -21.04 -8.58
N LEU A 70 2.42 -21.43 -9.38
CA LEU A 70 1.04 -20.93 -9.24
C LEU A 70 0.47 -21.18 -7.84
N GLY A 71 0.75 -22.35 -7.26
CA GLY A 71 0.31 -22.66 -5.90
C GLY A 71 0.93 -21.75 -4.84
N ALA A 72 2.21 -21.38 -5.02
CA ALA A 72 2.88 -20.42 -4.14
C ALA A 72 2.27 -19.01 -4.30
N PHE A 73 2.00 -18.59 -5.55
CA PHE A 73 1.33 -17.33 -5.83
C PHE A 73 -0.05 -17.22 -5.17
N GLU A 74 -0.89 -18.24 -5.34
CA GLU A 74 -2.24 -18.29 -4.76
C GLU A 74 -2.20 -18.30 -3.23
N SER A 75 -1.28 -19.07 -2.64
CA SER A 75 -1.08 -19.08 -1.19
C SER A 75 -0.73 -17.68 -0.68
N LYS A 76 0.25 -17.01 -1.30
CA LYS A 76 0.68 -15.67 -0.86
C LYS A 76 -0.41 -14.61 -1.03
N LEU A 77 -1.26 -14.74 -2.04
CA LEU A 77 -2.43 -13.88 -2.18
C LEU A 77 -3.44 -14.07 -1.05
N GLU A 78 -3.61 -15.30 -0.57
CA GLU A 78 -4.51 -15.60 0.53
C GLU A 78 -3.92 -15.17 1.88
N ASP A 79 -2.66 -15.51 2.16
CA ASP A 79 -1.92 -15.06 3.35
C ASP A 79 -2.00 -13.53 3.48
N GLY A 80 -1.79 -12.81 2.38
CA GLY A 80 -1.87 -11.35 2.35
C GLY A 80 -3.29 -10.79 2.56
N LYS A 81 -4.35 -11.55 2.25
CA LYS A 81 -5.74 -11.16 2.55
C LYS A 81 -6.06 -11.42 4.01
N GLU A 82 -5.70 -12.58 4.54
CA GLU A 82 -5.91 -12.94 5.95
C GLU A 82 -5.21 -11.92 6.85
N LEU A 83 -3.91 -11.69 6.65
CA LEU A 83 -3.14 -10.69 7.40
C LEU A 83 -3.75 -9.29 7.32
N LYS A 84 -4.37 -8.93 6.19
CA LYS A 84 -5.02 -7.63 6.04
C LYS A 84 -6.30 -7.53 6.86
N GLU A 85 -7.09 -8.58 6.94
CA GLU A 85 -8.26 -8.62 7.82
C GLU A 85 -7.82 -8.62 9.29
N ASP A 86 -6.79 -9.37 9.66
CA ASP A 86 -6.23 -9.37 11.04
C ASP A 86 -5.75 -7.97 11.45
N ILE A 87 -4.99 -7.29 10.58
CA ILE A 87 -4.56 -5.90 10.80
C ILE A 87 -5.77 -4.96 10.91
N LYS A 88 -6.87 -5.23 10.18
CA LYS A 88 -8.07 -4.41 10.23
C LYS A 88 -8.82 -4.61 11.53
N GLU A 89 -8.98 -5.85 11.98
CA GLU A 89 -9.59 -6.20 13.27
C GLU A 89 -8.79 -5.57 14.43
N LEU A 90 -7.47 -5.75 14.45
CA LEU A 90 -6.62 -5.14 15.47
C LEU A 90 -6.76 -3.60 15.52
N ARG A 91 -6.92 -2.94 14.36
CA ARG A 91 -7.16 -1.49 14.33
C ARG A 91 -8.52 -1.10 14.89
N GLU A 92 -9.54 -1.92 14.66
CA GLU A 92 -10.86 -1.69 15.22
C GLU A 92 -10.81 -1.87 16.74
N GLU A 93 -10.17 -2.94 17.23
CA GLU A 93 -9.94 -3.17 18.66
C GLU A 93 -9.17 -2.03 19.33
N LEU A 94 -8.00 -1.65 18.80
CA LEU A 94 -7.21 -0.53 19.33
C LEU A 94 -8.02 0.78 19.33
N ARG A 95 -8.87 0.97 18.33
CA ARG A 95 -9.72 2.16 18.26
C ARG A 95 -10.85 2.14 19.29
N GLU A 96 -11.44 0.99 19.55
CA GLU A 96 -12.47 0.84 20.59
C GLU A 96 -11.88 1.03 21.98
N VAL A 97 -10.71 0.42 22.26
CA VAL A 97 -10.01 0.55 23.54
C VAL A 97 -9.64 2.01 23.84
N HIS A 98 -9.23 2.77 22.82
CA HIS A 98 -8.78 4.15 22.96
C HIS A 98 -9.75 5.19 22.36
N GLU A 99 -11.04 4.88 22.27
CA GLU A 99 -12.02 5.71 21.55
C GLU A 99 -12.03 7.16 22.03
N GLU A 100 -12.10 7.36 23.36
CA GLU A 100 -12.14 8.70 23.95
C GLU A 100 -10.88 9.51 23.64
N ALA A 101 -9.70 8.87 23.70
CA ALA A 101 -8.43 9.51 23.42
C ALA A 101 -8.29 9.87 21.93
N PHE A 102 -8.75 8.99 21.03
CA PHE A 102 -8.79 9.28 19.59
C PHE A 102 -9.78 10.39 19.22
N GLU A 103 -10.95 10.46 19.87
CA GLU A 103 -11.90 11.55 19.63
C GLU A 103 -11.40 12.89 20.18
N ALA A 104 -10.75 12.90 21.36
CA ALA A 104 -10.07 14.10 21.87
C ALA A 104 -8.98 14.58 20.89
N SER A 105 -8.12 13.67 20.44
CA SER A 105 -7.11 13.95 19.42
C SER A 105 -7.70 14.54 18.13
N ARG A 106 -8.86 14.06 17.67
CA ARG A 106 -9.53 14.63 16.49
C ARG A 106 -9.97 16.08 16.68
N VAL A 107 -10.35 16.47 17.89
CA VAL A 107 -10.71 17.86 18.21
C VAL A 107 -9.45 18.72 18.19
N ASP A 108 -8.39 18.28 18.86
CA ASP A 108 -7.12 18.99 18.95
C ASP A 108 -6.45 19.14 17.59
N GLY A 109 -6.42 18.06 16.80
CA GLY A 109 -5.88 18.07 15.44
C GLY A 109 -6.63 19.00 14.49
N LYS A 110 -7.95 19.19 14.68
CA LYS A 110 -8.72 20.17 13.90
C LYS A 110 -8.37 21.60 14.30
N ALA A 111 -8.19 21.86 15.59
CA ALA A 111 -7.79 23.18 16.08
C ALA A 111 -6.39 23.52 15.56
N LEU A 112 -5.43 22.59 15.69
CA LEU A 112 -4.06 22.75 15.21
C LEU A 112 -4.01 22.94 13.69
N ALA A 113 -4.78 22.17 12.92
CA ALA A 113 -4.85 22.32 11.48
C ALA A 113 -5.43 23.69 11.06
N LYS A 114 -6.35 24.26 11.85
CA LYS A 114 -6.87 25.61 11.61
C LYS A 114 -5.80 26.67 11.88
N GLU A 115 -5.08 26.54 12.99
CA GLU A 115 -3.97 27.44 13.34
C GLU A 115 -2.89 27.46 12.25
N TRP A 116 -2.43 26.29 11.80
CA TRP A 116 -1.43 26.21 10.73
C TRP A 116 -1.92 26.77 9.40
N ARG A 117 -3.20 26.58 9.05
CA ARG A 117 -3.78 27.22 7.85
C ARG A 117 -3.79 28.73 7.95
N GLU A 118 -4.05 29.29 9.13
CA GLU A 118 -4.02 30.73 9.36
C GLU A 118 -2.59 31.27 9.25
N LYS A 119 -1.60 30.60 9.87
CA LYS A 119 -0.17 30.95 9.72
C LYS A 119 0.27 30.94 8.25
N VAL A 120 -0.12 29.92 7.49
CA VAL A 120 0.19 29.84 6.06
C VAL A 120 -0.48 30.97 5.28
N LYS A 121 -1.75 31.29 5.60
CA LYS A 121 -2.49 32.38 4.94
C LYS A 121 -1.87 33.75 5.22
N ASN A 122 -1.34 33.94 6.43
CA ASN A 122 -0.67 35.17 6.85
C ASN A 122 0.78 35.27 6.35
N GLY A 123 1.32 34.22 5.71
CA GLY A 123 2.71 34.16 5.29
C GLY A 123 3.72 33.97 6.43
N GLU A 124 3.24 33.60 7.63
CA GLU A 124 4.06 33.30 8.81
C GLU A 124 4.68 31.90 8.74
N ALA A 125 4.14 31.03 7.90
CA ALA A 125 4.66 29.69 7.64
C ALA A 125 4.45 29.29 6.18
N THR A 126 5.26 28.37 5.70
CA THR A 126 5.07 27.72 4.42
C THR A 126 4.11 26.53 4.55
N ARG A 127 3.54 26.11 3.41
CA ARG A 127 2.71 24.91 3.35
C ARG A 127 3.49 23.64 3.71
N GLU A 128 4.79 23.62 3.44
CA GLU A 128 5.67 22.50 3.76
C GLU A 128 5.89 22.38 5.27
N GLU A 129 6.21 23.49 5.94
CA GLU A 129 6.35 23.55 7.40
C GLU A 129 5.05 23.14 8.11
N ALA A 130 3.91 23.64 7.64
CA ALA A 130 2.60 23.23 8.16
C ALA A 130 2.34 21.72 7.96
N GLY A 131 2.75 21.18 6.81
CA GLY A 131 2.63 19.75 6.51
C GLY A 131 3.49 18.88 7.43
N GLN A 132 4.72 19.32 7.70
CA GLN A 132 5.65 18.63 8.57
C GLN A 132 5.20 18.68 10.03
N ALA A 133 4.80 19.85 10.54
CA ALA A 133 4.29 19.97 11.90
C ALA A 133 3.03 19.12 12.14
N MET A 134 2.11 19.07 11.17
CA MET A 134 0.93 18.19 11.27
C MET A 134 1.28 16.70 11.17
N LYS A 135 2.42 16.35 10.57
CA LYS A 135 2.90 14.96 10.52
C LYS A 135 3.52 14.56 11.85
N GLU A 136 4.38 15.41 12.40
CA GLU A 136 5.02 15.23 13.70
C GLU A 136 3.98 15.16 14.82
N TRP A 137 3.06 16.11 14.90
CA TRP A 137 1.99 16.10 15.90
C TRP A 137 1.13 14.83 15.83
N ARG A 138 0.73 14.40 14.62
CA ARG A 138 -0.05 13.16 14.49
C ARG A 138 0.74 11.94 14.97
N GLN A 139 2.05 11.93 14.79
CA GLN A 139 2.90 10.81 15.16
C GLN A 139 3.06 10.74 16.67
N GLU A 140 3.40 11.87 17.30
CA GLU A 140 3.55 11.99 18.75
C GLU A 140 2.24 11.66 19.46
N ASN A 141 1.13 12.22 18.98
CA ASN A 141 -0.18 11.95 19.57
C ASN A 141 -0.61 10.49 19.39
N PHE A 142 -0.21 9.85 18.28
CA PHE A 142 -0.50 8.43 18.09
C PHE A 142 0.35 7.56 19.03
N ASP A 143 1.63 7.91 19.22
CA ASP A 143 2.50 7.23 20.18
C ASP A 143 1.96 7.32 21.60
N GLU A 144 1.52 8.51 21.99
CA GLU A 144 0.97 8.75 23.33
C GLU A 144 -0.30 7.93 23.58
N ILE A 145 -1.24 7.94 22.62
CA ILE A 145 -2.51 7.20 22.76
C ILE A 145 -2.26 5.71 22.91
N LEU A 146 -1.35 5.16 22.10
CA LEU A 146 -1.09 3.73 22.04
C LEU A 146 0.03 3.25 22.97
N GLY A 147 0.66 4.14 23.73
CA GLY A 147 1.79 3.78 24.60
C GLY A 147 3.01 3.27 23.85
N VAL A 148 3.20 3.68 22.59
CA VAL A 148 4.35 3.25 21.78
C VAL A 148 5.62 3.93 22.27
N ASP A 149 6.57 3.13 22.74
CA ASP A 149 7.86 3.63 23.21
C ASP A 149 8.84 3.95 22.06
N SER A 150 10.00 4.49 22.41
CA SER A 150 11.03 4.86 21.43
C SER A 150 11.64 3.67 20.69
N THR A 151 11.68 2.49 21.32
CA THR A 151 12.21 1.26 20.71
C THR A 151 11.23 0.71 19.67
N MET A 152 9.95 0.56 20.04
CA MET A 152 8.89 0.16 19.13
C MET A 152 8.74 1.17 18.00
N ARG A 153 8.83 2.47 18.28
CA ARG A 153 8.80 3.52 17.24
C ARG A 153 9.97 3.38 16.26
N ALA A 154 11.18 3.10 16.75
CA ALA A 154 12.33 2.87 15.88
C ALA A 154 12.11 1.65 14.97
N SER A 155 11.56 0.55 15.51
CA SER A 155 11.21 -0.64 14.74
C SER A 155 10.14 -0.35 13.67
N LEU A 156 9.06 0.36 14.03
CA LEU A 156 8.01 0.75 13.07
C LEU A 156 8.56 1.63 11.93
N ASN A 157 9.46 2.56 12.24
CA ASN A 157 10.09 3.40 11.23
C ASN A 157 11.01 2.57 10.32
N SER A 158 11.78 1.64 10.87
CA SER A 158 12.61 0.71 10.09
C SER A 158 11.77 -0.11 9.10
N ILE A 159 10.67 -0.72 9.58
CA ILE A 159 9.75 -1.49 8.73
C ILE A 159 9.13 -0.58 7.65
N GLN A 160 8.76 0.66 8.00
CA GLN A 160 8.21 1.61 7.04
C GLN A 160 9.20 1.95 5.90
N GLU A 161 10.48 2.17 6.22
CA GLU A 161 11.51 2.43 5.20
C GLU A 161 11.77 1.20 4.33
N GLN A 162 11.79 0.00 4.91
CA GLN A 162 11.90 -1.25 4.15
C GLN A 162 10.71 -1.45 3.20
N LEU A 163 9.48 -1.22 3.66
CA LEU A 163 8.28 -1.29 2.81
C LEU A 163 8.31 -0.26 1.68
N LYS A 164 8.83 0.95 1.91
CA LYS A 164 9.03 1.95 0.84
C LYS A 164 10.04 1.48 -0.19
N ALA A 165 11.18 0.95 0.26
CA ALA A 165 12.21 0.42 -0.63
C ALA A 165 11.67 -0.72 -1.50
N LYS A 166 10.99 -1.69 -0.87
CA LYS A 166 10.36 -2.82 -1.57
C LYS A 166 9.27 -2.37 -2.54
N ARG A 167 8.53 -1.31 -2.23
CA ARG A 167 7.55 -0.72 -3.16
C ARG A 167 8.21 -0.17 -4.43
N GLU A 168 9.34 0.52 -4.30
CA GLU A 168 10.07 1.05 -5.46
C GLU A 168 10.72 -0.07 -6.29
N GLU A 169 11.25 -1.10 -5.63
CA GLU A 169 11.75 -2.33 -6.27
C GLU A 169 10.65 -3.02 -7.08
N GLY A 170 9.50 -3.29 -6.45
CA GLY A 170 8.35 -3.88 -7.12
C GLY A 170 7.84 -3.06 -8.30
N LYS A 171 7.93 -1.73 -8.26
CA LYS A 171 7.59 -0.90 -9.43
C LYS A 171 8.53 -1.17 -10.59
N LYS A 172 9.84 -1.30 -10.33
CA LYS A 172 10.83 -1.61 -11.37
C LYS A 172 10.58 -2.98 -11.98
N ILE A 173 10.41 -4.02 -11.14
CA ILE A 173 10.10 -5.38 -11.59
C ILE A 173 8.87 -5.39 -12.51
N ARG A 174 7.81 -4.66 -12.13
CA ARG A 174 6.59 -4.56 -12.95
C ARG A 174 6.79 -3.83 -14.27
N GLU A 175 7.61 -2.78 -14.32
CA GLU A 175 7.93 -2.11 -15.59
C GLU A 175 8.79 -2.99 -16.49
N GLU A 176 9.76 -3.70 -15.92
CA GLU A 176 10.60 -4.67 -16.64
C GLU A 176 9.75 -5.83 -17.18
N LEU A 177 8.78 -6.31 -16.38
CA LEU A 177 7.87 -7.39 -16.81
C LEU A 177 7.01 -6.95 -18.00
N LYS A 178 6.53 -5.70 -18.02
CA LYS A 178 5.82 -5.17 -19.19
C LYS A 178 6.70 -5.14 -20.44
N VAL A 179 7.98 -4.77 -20.28
CA VAL A 179 8.95 -4.77 -21.38
C VAL A 179 9.17 -6.19 -21.89
N ALA A 180 9.40 -7.16 -20.99
CA ALA A 180 9.60 -8.57 -21.32
C ALA A 180 8.37 -9.17 -22.04
N ILE A 181 7.16 -8.90 -21.54
CA ILE A 181 5.90 -9.29 -22.21
C ILE A 181 5.77 -8.68 -23.60
N THR A 182 6.17 -7.42 -23.77
CA THR A 182 6.12 -6.75 -25.07
C THR A 182 7.12 -7.35 -26.06
N ALA A 183 8.31 -7.70 -25.57
CA ALA A 183 9.37 -8.36 -26.31
C ALA A 183 9.10 -9.86 -26.56
N ALA A 184 8.10 -10.45 -25.88
CA ALA A 184 7.83 -11.89 -25.85
C ALA A 184 9.07 -12.70 -25.40
N ASP A 185 9.81 -12.17 -24.42
CA ASP A 185 10.97 -12.82 -23.84
C ASP A 185 10.52 -13.74 -22.70
N GLU A 186 10.33 -15.03 -23.00
CA GLU A 186 9.74 -16.00 -22.07
C GLU A 186 10.62 -16.23 -20.84
N ASP A 187 11.94 -16.27 -21.01
CA ASP A 187 12.90 -16.48 -19.92
C ASP A 187 12.87 -15.27 -18.96
N ALA A 188 12.90 -14.05 -19.51
CA ALA A 188 12.81 -12.84 -18.70
C ALA A 188 11.45 -12.70 -17.99
N ILE A 189 10.35 -13.12 -18.63
CA ILE A 189 9.02 -13.13 -17.98
C ILE A 189 9.04 -14.08 -16.79
N ALA A 190 9.57 -15.29 -16.94
CA ALA A 190 9.64 -16.26 -15.85
C ALA A 190 10.51 -15.73 -14.68
N GLU A 191 11.69 -15.18 -14.95
CA GLU A 191 12.56 -14.60 -13.92
C GLU A 191 11.84 -13.48 -13.15
N LEU A 192 11.20 -12.54 -13.86
CA LEU A 192 10.50 -11.40 -13.25
C LEU A 192 9.25 -11.81 -12.48
N LEU A 193 8.59 -12.91 -12.86
CA LEU A 193 7.48 -13.47 -12.08
C LEU A 193 7.98 -14.09 -10.77
N GLN A 194 9.16 -14.71 -10.77
CA GLN A 194 9.79 -15.18 -9.53
C GLN A 194 10.13 -14.01 -8.60
N ASP A 195 10.71 -12.93 -9.15
CA ASP A 195 10.99 -11.72 -8.38
C ASP A 195 9.72 -11.10 -7.76
N ILE A 196 8.58 -11.23 -8.44
CA ILE A 196 7.28 -10.80 -7.89
C ILE A 196 6.88 -11.66 -6.69
N LEU A 197 7.10 -12.98 -6.73
CA LEU A 197 6.83 -13.85 -5.57
C LEU A 197 7.70 -13.46 -4.38
N ASP A 198 8.99 -13.22 -4.61
CA ASP A 198 9.93 -12.83 -3.56
C ASP A 198 9.58 -11.43 -2.99
N GLU A 199 9.11 -10.50 -3.84
CA GLU A 199 8.56 -9.20 -3.40
C GLU A 199 7.32 -9.40 -2.50
N MET A 200 6.40 -10.27 -2.92
CA MET A 200 5.17 -10.56 -2.17
C MET A 200 5.47 -11.18 -0.81
N ASP A 201 6.40 -12.13 -0.76
CA ASP A 201 6.83 -12.80 0.46
C ASP A 201 7.44 -11.80 1.45
N THR A 202 8.48 -11.07 1.00
CA THR A 202 9.15 -10.07 1.83
C THR A 202 8.18 -9.01 2.37
N ARG A 203 7.21 -8.58 1.55
CA ARG A 203 6.23 -7.58 1.99
C ARG A 203 5.25 -8.14 2.99
N THR A 204 4.86 -9.41 2.86
CA THR A 204 3.98 -10.09 3.81
C THR A 204 4.68 -10.19 5.16
N ASP A 205 5.94 -10.63 5.19
CA ASP A 205 6.76 -10.69 6.41
C ASP A 205 6.88 -9.33 7.11
N LEU A 206 7.14 -8.26 6.35
CA LEU A 206 7.22 -6.92 6.90
C LEU A 206 5.89 -6.43 7.47
N HIS A 207 4.77 -6.85 6.87
CA HIS A 207 3.44 -6.56 7.37
C HIS A 207 3.11 -7.37 8.62
N GLU A 208 3.57 -8.62 8.70
CA GLU A 208 3.41 -9.50 9.87
C GLU A 208 4.24 -8.99 11.05
N GLN A 209 5.53 -8.69 10.86
CA GLN A 209 6.39 -8.08 11.89
C GLN A 209 5.74 -6.80 12.47
N ARG A 210 5.15 -6.00 11.58
CA ARG A 210 4.43 -4.79 12.00
C ARG A 210 3.19 -5.12 12.83
N TYR A 211 2.43 -6.12 12.41
CA TYR A 211 1.24 -6.58 13.12
C TYR A 211 1.60 -7.12 14.51
N GLU A 212 2.64 -7.96 14.62
CA GLU A 212 3.17 -8.47 15.89
C GLU A 212 3.60 -7.35 16.84
N LEU A 213 4.24 -6.30 16.33
CA LEU A 213 4.57 -5.12 17.15
C LEU A 213 3.31 -4.48 17.76
N PHE A 214 2.22 -4.37 17.00
CA PHE A 214 0.97 -3.80 17.54
C PHE A 214 0.24 -4.74 18.49
N LEU A 215 0.38 -6.07 18.34
CA LEU A 215 -0.14 -7.03 19.32
C LEU A 215 0.57 -6.97 20.68
N SER A 216 1.75 -6.36 20.74
CA SER A 216 2.53 -6.22 21.97
C SER A 216 2.14 -5.01 22.84
N LEU A 217 1.18 -4.20 22.37
CA LEU A 217 0.61 -3.05 23.09
C LEU A 217 -0.54 -3.47 24.01
#